data_AF-A0A6V7QTG1-F1
#
_entry.id   AF-A0A6V7QTG1-F1
#
_cell.length_a   1.000
_cell.length_b   1.000
_cell.length_c   1.000
_cell.angle_alpha   90.00
_cell.angle_beta   90.00
_cell.angle_gamma   90.00
#
_symmetry.space_group_name_H-M   'P 1'
#
loop_
_entity.id
_entity.type
_entity.pdbx_description
1 polymer ?
#
loop_
_entity_poly.entity_id
_entity_poly.type
_entity_poly.pdbx_seq_one_letter_code
_entity_poly.pdbx_strand_id
1 'polypeptide(L)'
;MTSVLEDQFSRMDTASHFILIKHFLTLLSETLKRYGYRITPLLEILDNNRDKYHEHLLNECRKQIIDALSNDSFEQMVLKKEYEYNMNVLAFHLQPSDIMPAFPYIAPFSSSVPMFVV
;
A
#
# COMPACT_ATOMS: atom_id res chain seq x y z
N MET A 1 -8.00 -7.57 -29.59
CA MET A 1 -8.10 -6.57 -28.50
C MET A 1 -7.57 -7.15 -27.20
N THR A 2 -8.03 -8.34 -26.80
CA THR A 2 -7.54 -9.12 -25.66
C THR A 2 -6.04 -9.42 -25.70
N SER A 3 -5.50 -9.82 -26.86
CA SER A 3 -4.06 -10.12 -27.04
C SER A 3 -3.11 -8.96 -26.74
N VAL A 4 -3.53 -7.73 -27.02
CA VAL A 4 -2.72 -6.53 -26.72
C VAL A 4 -2.70 -6.28 -25.21
N LEU A 5 -3.82 -6.48 -24.51
CA LEU A 5 -3.89 -6.34 -23.06
C LEU A 5 -3.03 -7.40 -22.36
N GLU A 6 -3.09 -8.65 -22.83
CA GLU A 6 -2.25 -9.74 -22.31
C GLU A 6 -0.75 -9.44 -22.46
N ASP A 7 -0.32 -8.97 -23.64
CA ASP A 7 1.08 -8.56 -23.86
C ASP A 7 1.49 -7.40 -22.93
N GLN A 8 0.61 -6.41 -22.73
CA GLN A 8 0.90 -5.31 -21.80
C GLN A 8 1.01 -5.78 -20.34
N PHE A 9 0.10 -6.64 -19.87
CA PHE A 9 0.17 -7.21 -18.52
C PHE A 9 1.40 -8.09 -18.30
N SER A 10 1.86 -8.79 -19.34
CA SER A 10 3.06 -9.62 -19.27
C SER A 10 4.33 -8.79 -18.97
N ARG A 11 4.38 -7.55 -19.44
CA ARG A 11 5.51 -6.61 -19.31
C ARG A 11 5.45 -5.72 -18.07
N MET A 12 4.41 -5.83 -17.27
CA MET A 12 4.25 -5.03 -16.05
C MET A 12 4.89 -5.73 -14.86
N ASP A 13 5.82 -5.03 -14.21
CA ASP A 13 6.66 -5.60 -13.16
C ASP A 13 6.53 -4.88 -11.80
N THR A 14 5.62 -3.90 -11.69
CA THR A 14 5.41 -3.12 -10.46
C THR A 14 3.92 -3.06 -10.10
N ALA A 15 3.59 -3.15 -8.82
CA ALA A 15 2.20 -3.18 -8.36
C ALA A 15 1.42 -1.90 -8.72
N SER A 16 2.08 -0.74 -8.67
CA SER A 16 1.46 0.56 -8.97
C SER A 16 0.81 0.62 -10.37
N HIS A 17 1.44 0.01 -11.39
CA HIS A 17 0.89 -0.02 -12.75
C HIS A 17 -0.40 -0.87 -12.84
N PHE A 18 -0.49 -1.98 -12.12
CA PHE A 18 -1.69 -2.82 -12.10
C PHE A 18 -2.90 -2.13 -11.46
N ILE A 19 -2.69 -1.33 -10.40
CA ILE A 19 -3.76 -0.53 -9.77
C ILE A 19 -4.34 0.47 -10.78
N LEU A 20 -3.49 1.21 -11.47
CA LEU A 20 -3.90 2.18 -12.48
C LEU A 20 -4.71 1.51 -13.60
N ILE A 21 -4.27 0.33 -14.04
CA ILE A 21 -4.94 -0.42 -15.10
C ILE A 21 -6.30 -0.95 -14.63
N LYS A 22 -6.42 -1.39 -13.38
CA LYS A 22 -7.71 -1.75 -12.80
C LYS A 22 -8.71 -0.60 -12.92
N HIS A 23 -8.30 0.64 -12.62
CA HIS A 23 -9.16 1.81 -12.74
C HIS A 23 -9.57 2.08 -14.18
N PHE A 24 -8.62 2.05 -15.12
CA PHE A 24 -8.92 2.24 -16.55
C PHE A 24 -9.85 1.15 -17.10
N LEU A 25 -9.60 -0.11 -16.76
CA LEU A 25 -10.43 -1.23 -17.20
C LEU A 25 -11.83 -1.20 -16.60
N THR A 26 -11.98 -0.69 -15.37
CA THR A 26 -13.30 -0.50 -14.74
C THR A 26 -14.12 0.53 -15.53
N LEU A 27 -13.51 1.68 -15.86
CA LEU A 27 -14.16 2.71 -16.66
C LEU A 27 -14.49 2.23 -18.09
N LEU A 28 -13.55 1.52 -18.72
CA LEU A 28 -13.74 0.96 -20.05
C LEU A 28 -14.83 -0.11 -20.06
N SER A 29 -14.86 -0.99 -19.05
CA SER A 29 -15.89 -2.03 -18.90
C SER A 29 -17.28 -1.43 -18.76
N GLU A 30 -17.42 -0.39 -17.93
CA GLU A 30 -18.69 0.31 -17.74
C GLU A 30 -19.15 0.98 -19.04
N THR A 31 -18.21 1.57 -19.79
CA THR A 31 -18.50 2.17 -21.09
C THR A 31 -18.95 1.11 -22.10
N LEU A 32 -18.19 0.04 -22.29
CA LEU A 32 -18.49 -1.05 -23.23
C LEU A 32 -19.83 -1.73 -22.91
N LYS A 33 -20.12 -1.93 -21.61
CA LYS A 33 -21.39 -2.49 -21.14
C LYS A 33 -22.59 -1.61 -21.54
N ARG A 34 -22.47 -0.28 -21.44
CA ARG A 34 -23.53 0.66 -21.87
C ARG A 34 -23.80 0.62 -23.37
N TYR A 35 -22.79 0.33 -24.17
CA TYR A 35 -22.93 0.14 -25.62
C TYR A 35 -23.36 -1.29 -26.02
N GLY A 36 -23.63 -2.18 -25.05
CA GLY A 36 -24.10 -3.55 -25.31
C GLY A 36 -22.99 -4.54 -25.66
N TYR A 37 -21.71 -4.20 -25.49
CA TYR A 37 -20.60 -5.12 -25.72
C TYR A 37 -20.42 -6.11 -24.56
N ARG A 38 -19.99 -7.33 -24.89
CA ARG A 38 -19.64 -8.36 -23.91
C ARG A 38 -18.27 -8.09 -23.30
N ILE A 39 -18.23 -7.87 -21.99
CA ILE A 39 -17.00 -7.56 -21.23
C ILE A 39 -16.31 -8.78 -20.62
N THR A 40 -16.92 -9.98 -20.68
CA THR A 40 -16.39 -11.21 -20.05
C THR A 40 -14.90 -11.47 -20.36
N PRO A 41 -14.44 -11.39 -21.63
CA PRO A 41 -13.04 -11.68 -21.94
C PRO A 41 -12.06 -10.69 -21.29
N LEU A 42 -12.49 -9.44 -21.06
CA LEU A 42 -11.67 -8.42 -20.41
C LEU A 42 -11.51 -8.71 -18.91
N LEU A 43 -12.58 -9.22 -18.27
CA LEU A 43 -12.56 -9.61 -16.86
C LEU A 43 -11.70 -10.85 -16.63
N GLU A 44 -11.76 -11.84 -17.52
CA GLU A 44 -10.93 -13.05 -17.46
C GLU A 44 -9.44 -12.72 -17.52
N ILE A 45 -9.03 -11.80 -18.39
CA ILE A 45 -7.62 -11.35 -18.47
C ILE A 45 -7.19 -10.66 -17.17
N LEU A 46 -8.06 -9.85 -16.56
CA LEU A 46 -7.76 -9.19 -15.30
C LEU A 46 -7.57 -10.21 -14.17
N ASP A 47 -8.46 -11.21 -14.09
CA ASP A 47 -8.39 -12.24 -13.07
C ASP A 47 -7.13 -13.12 -13.23
N ASN A 48 -6.79 -13.49 -14.46
CA ASN A 48 -5.57 -14.25 -14.77
C ASN A 48 -4.27 -13.53 -14.35
N ASN A 49 -4.29 -12.19 -14.27
CA ASN A 49 -3.14 -11.38 -13.89
C ASN A 49 -3.14 -10.95 -12.41
N ARG A 50 -4.20 -11.29 -11.65
CA ARG A 50 -4.38 -10.89 -10.26
C ARG A 50 -3.29 -11.46 -9.36
N ASP A 51 -2.94 -12.73 -9.53
CA ASP A 51 -1.95 -13.39 -8.67
C ASP A 51 -0.54 -12.82 -8.91
N LYS A 52 -0.17 -12.56 -10.17
CA LYS A 52 1.06 -11.85 -10.53
C LYS A 52 1.13 -10.49 -9.83
N TYR A 53 0.04 -9.71 -9.89
CA TYR A 53 -0.04 -8.43 -9.19
C TYR A 53 0.19 -8.57 -7.68
N HIS A 54 -0.49 -9.51 -7.02
CA HIS A 54 -0.35 -9.73 -5.59
C HIS A 54 1.08 -10.13 -5.21
N GLU A 55 1.74 -10.95 -6.02
CA GLU A 55 3.13 -11.32 -5.82
C GLU A 55 4.07 -10.11 -5.91
N HIS A 56 3.92 -9.26 -6.93
CA HIS A 56 4.71 -8.03 -7.04
C HIS A 56 4.48 -7.09 -5.86
N LEU A 57 3.23 -6.88 -5.44
CA LEU A 57 2.89 -6.03 -4.31
C LEU A 57 3.50 -6.54 -3.00
N LEU A 58 3.40 -7.85 -2.74
CA LEU A 58 4.00 -8.46 -1.56
C LEU A 58 5.52 -8.33 -1.56
N ASN A 59 6.16 -8.51 -2.71
CA ASN A 59 7.60 -8.33 -2.86
C ASN A 59 8.04 -6.88 -2.65
N GLU A 60 7.29 -5.89 -3.14
CA GLU A 60 7.55 -4.48 -2.87
C GLU A 60 7.38 -4.14 -1.39
N CYS A 61 6.29 -4.58 -0.76
CA CYS A 61 6.07 -4.39 0.67
C CYS A 61 7.18 -5.04 1.52
N ARG A 62 7.59 -6.27 1.17
CA ARG A 62 8.71 -6.95 1.84
C ARG A 62 10.01 -6.15 1.74
N LYS A 63 10.32 -5.59 0.57
CA LYS A 63 11.52 -4.75 0.38
C LYS A 63 11.45 -3.50 1.24
N GLN A 64 10.31 -2.82 1.28
CA GLN A 64 10.11 -1.64 2.14
C GLN A 64 10.30 -1.98 3.61
N ILE A 65 9.77 -3.13 4.07
CA ILE A 65 9.96 -3.61 5.44
C ILE A 65 11.43 -3.87 5.75
N ILE A 66 12.13 -4.61 4.88
CA ILE A 66 13.55 -4.92 5.08
C ILE A 66 14.39 -3.65 5.12
N ASP A 67 14.15 -2.69 4.23
CA ASP A 67 14.89 -1.42 4.20
C ASP A 67 14.62 -0.58 5.45
N ALA A 68 13.35 -0.43 5.85
CA ALA A 68 12.98 0.28 7.07
C ALA A 68 13.59 -0.34 8.33
N LEU A 69 13.60 -1.67 8.44
CA LEU A 69 14.25 -2.38 9.56
C LEU A 69 15.77 -2.27 9.52
N SER A 70 16.38 -2.29 8.33
CA SER A 70 17.84 -2.18 8.19
C SER A 70 18.35 -0.78 8.58
N ASN A 71 17.51 0.24 8.39
CA ASN A 71 17.81 1.63 8.74
C ASN A 71 17.37 2.01 10.17
N ASP A 72 16.71 1.10 10.90
CA ASP A 72 16.23 1.36 12.26
C ASP A 72 17.35 1.18 13.29
N SER A 73 17.37 2.03 14.31
CA SER A 73 18.28 1.85 15.45
C SER A 73 17.77 0.82 16.46
N PHE A 74 16.49 0.42 16.35
CA PHE A 74 15.79 -0.44 17.30
C PHE A 74 15.74 0.12 18.73
N GLU A 75 16.06 1.40 18.89
CA GLU A 75 15.97 2.09 20.18
C GLU A 75 14.56 2.66 20.37
N GLN A 76 14.14 2.78 21.63
CA GLN A 76 12.86 3.38 21.95
C GLN A 76 12.81 4.83 21.49
N MET A 77 11.73 5.19 20.80
CA MET A 77 11.56 6.55 20.31
C MET A 77 11.32 7.51 21.47
N VAL A 78 12.17 8.54 21.59
CA VAL A 78 12.05 9.59 22.62
C VAL A 78 11.44 10.84 21.99
N LEU A 79 10.22 11.15 22.40
CA LEU A 79 9.43 12.28 21.90
C LEU A 79 9.54 13.42 22.91
N LYS A 80 10.13 14.53 22.50
CA LYS A 80 10.43 15.67 23.38
C LYS A 80 9.31 16.70 23.40
N LYS A 81 8.47 16.73 22.36
CA LYS A 81 7.42 17.72 22.15
C LYS A 81 6.10 17.07 21.79
N GLU A 82 5.02 17.76 22.13
CA GLU A 82 3.64 17.39 21.76
C GLU A 82 3.44 17.17 20.26
N TYR A 83 4.01 18.02 19.41
CA TYR A 83 3.91 17.84 17.95
C TYR A 83 4.50 16.49 17.48
N GLU A 84 5.63 16.08 18.05
CA GLU A 84 6.26 14.80 17.72
C GLU A 84 5.39 13.62 18.18
N TYR A 85 4.73 13.76 19.34
CA TYR A 85 3.75 12.78 19.83
C TYR A 85 2.51 12.68 18.93
N ASN A 86 1.98 13.82 18.49
CA ASN A 86 0.81 13.86 17.62
C ASN A 86 1.11 13.18 16.27
N MET A 87 2.28 13.44 15.69
CA MET A 87 2.70 12.84 14.42
C MET A 87 2.98 11.34 14.51
N ASN A 88 3.61 10.87 15.60
CA ASN A 88 4.13 9.51 15.66
C ASN A 88 3.27 8.55 16.47
N VAL A 89 2.37 9.06 17.33
CA VAL A 89 1.55 8.23 18.23
C VAL A 89 0.07 8.43 17.94
N LEU A 90 -0.43 9.68 17.97
CA LEU A 90 -1.86 9.94 17.79
C LEU A 90 -2.34 9.71 16.35
N ALA A 91 -1.58 10.15 15.35
CA ALA A 91 -1.92 9.97 13.94
C ALA A 91 -2.15 8.50 13.55
N PHE A 92 -1.51 7.59 14.28
CA PHE A 92 -1.56 6.15 14.05
C PHE A 92 -2.38 5.40 15.11
N HIS A 93 -3.07 6.12 16.00
CA HIS A 93 -3.84 5.56 17.11
C HIS A 93 -3.04 4.57 17.99
N LEU A 94 -1.74 4.85 18.20
CA LEU A 94 -0.83 4.03 19.00
C LEU A 94 -0.83 4.38 20.49
N GLN A 95 -1.70 5.30 20.91
CA GLN A 95 -1.77 5.79 22.28
C GLN A 95 -2.46 4.77 23.20
N PRO A 96 -1.89 4.46 24.37
CA PRO A 96 -2.49 3.52 25.32
C PRO A 96 -3.65 4.11 26.15
N SER A 97 -3.77 5.44 26.24
CA SER A 97 -4.80 6.14 27.03
C SER A 97 -5.10 7.53 26.50
N ASP A 98 -6.35 8.00 26.52
CA ASP A 98 -6.77 9.34 26.03
C ASP A 98 -6.22 10.56 26.78
N ILE A 99 -5.33 10.34 27.74
CA ILE A 99 -4.70 11.38 28.55
C ILE A 99 -3.34 11.74 27.97
N MET A 100 -3.11 13.04 27.74
CA MET A 100 -1.84 13.57 27.26
C MET A 100 -0.69 13.19 28.21
N PRO A 101 0.39 12.55 27.72
CA PRO A 101 1.52 12.20 28.57
C PRO A 101 2.37 13.43 28.92
N ALA A 102 3.17 13.30 29.98
CA ALA A 102 4.22 14.27 30.28
C ALA A 102 5.43 14.08 29.35
N PHE A 103 6.11 15.17 29.01
CA PHE A 103 7.30 15.15 28.15
C PHE A 103 8.61 15.21 28.96
N PRO A 104 9.68 14.51 28.53
CA PRO A 104 9.76 13.67 27.33
C PRO A 104 9.02 12.34 27.48
N TYR A 105 8.27 11.94 26.44
CA TYR A 105 7.58 10.66 26.38
C TYR A 105 8.46 9.63 25.66
N ILE A 106 8.58 8.44 26.24
CA ILE A 106 9.32 7.33 25.65
C ILE A 106 8.30 6.31 25.13
N ALA A 107 8.27 6.13 23.81
CA ALA A 107 7.37 5.17 23.19
C ALA A 107 7.82 3.72 23.47
N PRO A 108 6.90 2.75 23.56
CA PRO A 108 7.24 1.34 23.70
C PRO A 108 7.75 0.72 22.37
N PHE A 109 8.00 1.54 21.35
CA PHE A 109 8.42 1.14 20.02
C PHE A 109 9.51 2.08 19.49
N SER A 110 10.22 1.62 18.46
CA SER A 110 11.21 2.41 17.72
C SER A 110 10.56 3.25 16.61
N SER A 111 11.35 4.10 15.96
CA SER A 111 10.91 4.96 14.87
C SER A 111 10.40 4.21 13.63
N SER A 112 10.67 2.91 13.49
CA SER A 112 10.15 2.11 12.38
C SER A 112 8.66 1.80 12.50
N VAL A 113 8.10 1.77 13.72
CA VAL A 113 6.69 1.40 13.91
C VAL A 113 5.72 2.40 13.27
N PRO A 114 5.82 3.73 13.50
CA PRO A 114 4.99 4.70 12.79
C PRO A 114 5.13 4.63 11.26
N MET A 115 6.29 4.20 10.74
CA MET A 115 6.52 4.03 9.30
C MET A 115 5.74 2.85 8.70
N PHE A 116 5.50 1.78 9.48
CA PHE A 116 4.76 0.59 9.01
C PHE A 116 3.24 0.71 9.09
N VAL A 117 2.73 1.71 9.80
CA VAL A 117 1.28 1.89 10.06
C VAL A 117 0.64 2.90 9.08
N VAL A 118 1.42 3.45 8.12
CA VAL A 118 0.95 4.29 7.01
C VAL A 118 0.37 3.43 5.89
#